data_AF-A0A9R0SR15-F1
#
_entry.id   AF-A0A9R0SR15-F1
#
_cell.length_a   1.000
_cell.length_b   1.000
_cell.length_c   1.000
_cell.angle_alpha   90.00
_cell.angle_beta   90.00
_cell.angle_gamma   90.00
#
_symmetry.space_group_name_H-M   'P 1'
#
loop_
_entity.id
_entity.type
_entity.pdbx_description
1 polymer ?
#
loop_
_entity_poly.entity_id
_entity_poly.type
_entity_poly.pdbx_seq_one_letter_code
_entity_poly.pdbx_strand_id
1 'polypeptide(L)'
;MNIIKAKSTENGWGLNLGELARIWKDGCIIRLNILDRIKKAYDSNGELANLLIDPEFAQEIMDRQAAWRRVVCLAINNGVSTPGMSTSLAYFHSYRRDMLPANLVQAQRDYFGAHTYFRPRGSFHTEWYKIANLKI
;
A
#
# COMPACT_ATOMS: atom_id res chain seq x y z
N MET A 1 10.21 1.71 -3.32
CA MET A 1 11.17 1.93 -2.22
C MET A 1 10.81 1.19 -0.94
N ASN A 2 9.53 1.06 -0.54
CA ASN A 2 9.13 0.44 0.74
C ASN A 2 9.70 -0.96 1.01
N ILE A 3 9.75 -1.86 0.01
CA ILE A 3 10.33 -3.20 0.16
C ILE A 3 11.82 -3.13 0.53
N ILE A 4 12.57 -2.24 -0.11
CA ILE A 4 14.00 -2.05 0.13
C ILE A 4 14.22 -1.44 1.52
N LYS A 5 13.39 -0.45 1.92
CA LYS A 5 13.41 0.12 3.27
C LYS A 5 13.19 -0.96 4.33
N ALA A 6 12.13 -1.77 4.18
CA ALA A 6 11.82 -2.84 5.12
C ALA A 6 12.99 -3.83 5.27
N LYS A 7 13.61 -4.25 4.15
CA LYS A 7 14.73 -5.19 4.20
C LYS A 7 16.01 -4.57 4.76
N SER A 8 16.24 -3.29 4.50
CA SER A 8 17.34 -2.53 5.13
C SER A 8 17.20 -2.46 6.64
N THR A 9 15.98 -2.24 7.14
CA THR A 9 15.70 -2.21 8.59
C THR A 9 15.87 -3.60 9.20
N GLU A 10 15.28 -4.63 8.60
CA GLU A 10 15.38 -6.01 9.08
C GLU A 10 16.84 -6.48 9.20
N ASN A 11 17.68 -6.13 8.22
CA ASN A 11 19.07 -6.57 8.16
C ASN A 11 20.08 -5.56 8.73
N GLY A 12 19.64 -4.39 9.21
CA GLY A 12 20.53 -3.36 9.76
C GLY A 12 21.51 -2.74 8.74
N TRP A 13 21.14 -2.68 7.46
CA TRP A 13 22.05 -2.21 6.40
C TRP A 13 22.24 -0.68 6.35
N GLY A 14 21.33 0.10 6.94
CA GLY A 14 21.40 1.56 6.90
C GLY A 14 21.40 2.16 5.48
N LEU A 15 20.64 1.56 4.54
CA LEU A 15 20.62 2.01 3.15
C LEU A 15 20.11 3.44 3.01
N ASN A 16 20.85 4.24 2.23
CA ASN A 16 20.39 5.56 1.79
C ASN A 16 19.55 5.43 0.50
N LEU A 17 18.24 5.65 0.63
CA LEU A 17 17.29 5.50 -0.48
C LEU A 17 17.42 6.60 -1.55
N GLY A 18 17.88 7.79 -1.19
CA GLY A 18 18.17 8.87 -2.14
C GLY A 18 19.37 8.52 -3.03
N GLU A 19 20.45 8.02 -2.43
CA GLU A 19 21.62 7.55 -3.18
C GLU A 19 21.33 6.33 -4.04
N LEU A 20 20.49 5.40 -3.55
CA LEU A 20 20.00 4.29 -4.36
C LEU A 20 19.27 4.78 -5.63
N ALA A 21 18.37 5.75 -5.47
CA ALA A 21 17.66 6.36 -6.60
C ALA A 21 18.63 7.06 -7.58
N ARG A 22 19.68 7.72 -7.06
CA ARG A 22 20.73 8.34 -7.88
C ARG A 22 21.47 7.32 -8.73
N ILE A 23 21.86 6.17 -8.16
CA ILE A 23 22.59 5.13 -8.90
C ILE A 23 21.75 4.60 -10.06
N TRP A 24 20.43 4.47 -9.90
CA TRP A 24 19.54 4.03 -10.98
C TRP A 24 19.34 5.07 -12.10
N LYS A 25 19.79 6.31 -11.92
CA LYS A 25 19.67 7.32 -12.98
C LYS A 25 20.56 7.03 -14.18
N ASP A 26 21.67 6.31 -13.99
CA ASP A 26 22.67 6.11 -15.04
C ASP A 26 22.95 4.62 -15.26
N GLY A 27 23.24 4.26 -16.51
CA GLY A 27 23.57 2.90 -16.96
C GLY A 27 22.43 1.87 -16.92
N CYS A 28 21.43 1.99 -16.04
CA CYS A 28 20.40 0.97 -15.89
C CYS A 28 19.23 1.09 -16.90
N ILE A 29 18.46 0.01 -17.05
CA ILE A 29 17.33 -0.06 -17.99
C ILE A 29 16.17 0.87 -17.58
N ILE A 30 15.96 1.06 -16.27
CA ILE A 30 14.84 1.84 -15.71
C ILE A 30 15.13 3.34 -15.59
N ARG A 31 16.23 3.83 -16.20
CA ARG A 31 16.64 5.24 -16.15
C ARG A 31 15.54 6.14 -16.73
N LEU A 32 15.04 7.06 -15.91
CA LEU A 32 13.94 7.97 -16.24
C LEU A 32 14.04 9.24 -15.40
N ASN A 33 13.55 10.38 -15.91
CA ASN A 33 13.55 11.68 -15.20
C ASN A 33 12.81 11.64 -13.83
N ILE A 34 11.90 10.68 -13.63
CA ILE A 34 11.22 10.49 -12.34
C ILE A 34 12.19 10.13 -11.20
N LEU A 35 13.35 9.53 -11.51
CA LEU A 35 14.34 9.13 -10.50
C LEU A 35 14.97 10.34 -9.80
N ASP A 36 15.09 11.48 -10.48
CA ASP A 36 15.50 12.75 -9.87
C ASP A 36 14.54 13.22 -8.79
N ARG A 37 13.24 13.09 -9.08
CA ARG A 37 12.16 13.46 -8.17
C ARG A 37 12.10 12.53 -6.97
N ILE A 38 12.33 11.22 -7.20
CA ILE A 38 12.44 10.23 -6.12
C ILE A 38 13.65 10.53 -5.23
N LYS A 39 14.83 10.83 -5.82
CA LYS A 39 16.02 11.23 -5.06
C LYS A 39 15.70 12.45 -4.19
N LYS A 40 15.16 13.52 -4.79
CA LYS A 40 14.79 14.75 -4.10
C LYS A 40 13.85 14.51 -2.92
N ALA A 41 12.85 13.64 -3.07
CA ALA A 41 11.92 13.30 -1.99
C ALA A 41 12.66 12.65 -0.80
N TYR A 42 13.57 11.71 -1.06
CA TYR A 42 14.35 11.04 0.00
C TYR A 42 15.50 11.89 0.56
N ASP A 43 16.07 12.82 -0.22
CA ASP A 43 17.03 13.81 0.29
C ASP A 43 16.34 14.78 1.25
N SER A 44 15.09 15.16 0.95
CA SER A 44 14.28 16.06 1.78
C SER A 44 13.78 15.37 3.05
N ASN A 45 13.42 14.09 2.95
CA ASN A 45 13.00 13.27 4.09
C ASN A 45 13.50 11.82 3.92
N GLY A 46 14.64 11.51 4.51
CA GLY A 46 15.21 10.15 4.48
C GLY A 46 14.30 9.11 5.15
N GLU A 47 13.46 9.54 6.09
CA GLU A 47 12.53 8.69 6.84
C GLU A 47 11.16 8.55 6.21
N LEU A 48 10.95 9.08 5.01
CA LEU A 48 9.69 9.00 4.27
C LEU A 48 9.15 7.56 4.26
N ALA A 49 7.97 7.37 4.84
CA ALA A 49 7.34 6.05 4.96
C ALA A 49 6.96 5.48 3.59
N ASN A 50 6.57 6.36 2.65
CA ASN A 50 6.13 6.00 1.31
C ASN A 50 6.24 7.21 0.37
N LEU A 51 6.61 7.02 -0.89
CA LEU A 51 6.60 8.10 -1.89
C LEU A 51 5.22 8.73 -2.09
N LEU A 52 4.13 8.00 -1.85
CA LEU A 52 2.77 8.53 -1.97
C LEU A 52 2.41 9.62 -0.96
N ILE A 53 3.22 9.82 0.10
CA ILE A 53 3.01 10.89 1.09
C ILE A 53 3.99 12.06 0.91
N ASP A 54 4.90 11.98 -0.06
CA ASP A 54 5.66 13.15 -0.49
C ASP A 54 4.69 14.16 -1.16
N PRO A 55 4.75 15.47 -0.84
CA PRO A 55 3.79 16.45 -1.34
C PRO A 55 3.72 16.52 -2.88
N GLU A 56 4.85 16.39 -3.57
CA GLU A 56 4.92 16.51 -5.02
C GLU A 56 4.25 15.29 -5.70
N PHE A 57 4.58 14.08 -5.24
CA PHE A 57 3.96 12.85 -5.74
C PHE A 57 2.49 12.74 -5.35
N ALA A 58 2.14 13.12 -4.11
CA ALA A 58 0.76 13.11 -3.63
C ALA A 58 -0.14 13.98 -4.52
N GLN A 59 0.30 15.21 -4.81
CA GLN A 59 -0.46 16.12 -5.67
C GLN A 59 -0.66 15.53 -7.08
N GLU A 60 0.39 15.01 -7.70
CA GLU A 60 0.29 14.44 -9.05
C GLU A 60 -0.69 13.28 -9.15
N ILE A 61 -0.69 12.40 -8.14
CA ILE A 61 -1.63 11.29 -8.06
C ILE A 61 -3.05 11.81 -7.84
N MET A 62 -3.23 12.81 -6.97
CA MET A 62 -4.54 13.40 -6.70
C MET A 62 -5.15 14.05 -7.95
N ASP A 63 -4.33 14.68 -8.80
CA ASP A 63 -4.76 15.28 -10.06
C ASP A 63 -5.18 14.23 -11.11
N ARG A 64 -4.55 13.04 -11.08
CA ARG A 64 -4.71 12.02 -12.13
C ARG A 64 -5.62 10.85 -11.75
N GLN A 65 -5.91 10.64 -10.47
CA GLN A 65 -6.67 9.47 -9.99
C GLN A 65 -8.04 9.32 -10.67
N ALA A 66 -8.69 10.42 -11.04
CA ALA A 66 -10.01 10.37 -11.69
C ALA A 66 -9.89 9.82 -13.12
N ALA A 67 -8.90 10.28 -13.89
CA ALA A 67 -8.62 9.76 -15.22
C ALA A 67 -8.16 8.30 -15.16
N TRP A 68 -7.31 7.96 -14.19
CA TRP A 68 -6.85 6.61 -13.96
C TRP A 68 -8.01 5.63 -13.73
N ARG A 69 -9.00 6.00 -12.89
CA ARG A 69 -10.23 5.20 -12.69
C ARG A 69 -11.00 5.03 -14.00
N ARG A 70 -11.22 6.11 -14.75
CA ARG A 70 -11.96 6.04 -16.02
C ARG A 70 -11.33 5.07 -17.00
N VAL A 71 -10.00 5.10 -17.13
CA VAL A 71 -9.26 4.18 -18.02
C VAL A 71 -9.41 2.72 -17.56
N VAL A 72 -9.24 2.45 -16.25
CA VAL A 72 -9.39 1.08 -15.72
C VAL A 72 -10.82 0.56 -15.91
N CYS A 73 -11.84 1.37 -15.62
CA CYS A 73 -13.24 0.99 -15.84
C CYS A 73 -13.54 0.73 -17.32
N LEU A 74 -13.05 1.60 -18.21
CA LEU A 74 -13.22 1.42 -19.64
C LEU A 74 -12.57 0.12 -20.13
N ALA A 75 -11.35 -0.18 -19.68
CA ALA A 75 -10.65 -1.40 -20.05
C ALA A 75 -11.45 -2.65 -19.61
N ILE A 76 -11.94 -2.66 -18.36
CA ILE A 76 -12.79 -3.75 -17.84
C ILE A 76 -14.05 -3.93 -18.69
N ASN A 77 -14.76 -2.84 -18.99
CA ASN A 77 -16.00 -2.89 -19.77
C ASN A 77 -15.80 -3.40 -21.21
N ASN A 78 -14.58 -3.30 -21.73
CA ASN A 78 -14.21 -3.77 -23.08
C ASN A 78 -13.44 -5.10 -23.07
N GLY A 79 -13.30 -5.76 -21.91
CA GLY A 79 -12.55 -7.02 -21.80
C GLY A 79 -11.04 -6.87 -22.03
N VAL A 80 -10.49 -5.66 -21.88
CA VAL A 80 -9.05 -5.39 -22.02
C VAL A 80 -8.36 -5.56 -20.67
N SER A 81 -7.37 -6.45 -20.63
CA SER A 81 -6.62 -6.74 -19.40
C SER A 81 -5.61 -5.62 -19.07
N THR A 82 -5.73 -5.03 -17.88
CA THR A 82 -4.81 -3.98 -17.38
C THR A 82 -4.27 -4.28 -15.98
N PRO A 83 -3.61 -5.43 -15.74
CA PRO A 83 -3.28 -5.91 -14.40
C PRO A 83 -2.42 -4.93 -13.60
N GLY A 84 -1.44 -4.29 -14.25
CA GLY A 84 -0.58 -3.28 -13.64
C GLY A 84 -1.36 -2.06 -13.16
N MET A 85 -2.23 -1.49 -14.01
CA MET A 85 -3.04 -0.31 -13.66
C MET A 85 -4.10 -0.63 -12.61
N SER A 86 -4.76 -1.79 -12.72
CA SER A 86 -5.80 -2.22 -11.78
C SER A 86 -5.22 -2.48 -10.39
N THR A 87 -4.08 -3.17 -10.31
CA THR A 87 -3.44 -3.51 -9.02
C THR A 87 -2.87 -2.28 -8.35
N SER A 88 -2.20 -1.39 -9.09
CA SER A 88 -1.69 -0.15 -8.52
C SER A 88 -2.82 0.77 -8.05
N LEU A 89 -3.97 0.78 -8.73
CA LEU A 89 -5.15 1.55 -8.31
C LEU A 89 -5.75 0.98 -7.03
N ALA A 90 -5.87 -0.35 -6.95
CA ALA A 90 -6.30 -1.05 -5.75
C ALA A 90 -5.35 -0.76 -4.56
N TYR A 91 -4.04 -0.81 -4.77
CA TYR A 91 -3.05 -0.44 -3.76
C TYR A 91 -3.22 1.00 -3.28
N PHE A 92 -3.33 1.97 -4.18
CA PHE A 92 -3.55 3.37 -3.83
C PHE A 92 -4.82 3.55 -2.99
N HIS A 93 -5.92 2.90 -3.39
CA HIS A 93 -7.18 2.93 -2.64
C HIS A 93 -7.08 2.29 -1.26
N SER A 94 -6.38 1.17 -1.14
CA SER A 94 -6.19 0.51 0.15
C SER A 94 -5.28 1.32 1.07
N TYR A 95 -4.18 1.86 0.55
CA TYR A 95 -3.17 2.56 1.33
C TYR A 95 -3.68 3.85 1.98
N ARG A 96 -4.61 4.56 1.31
CA ARG A 96 -5.17 5.83 1.80
C ARG A 96 -6.40 5.68 2.72
N ARG A 97 -6.80 4.46 3.04
CA ARG A 97 -7.98 4.19 3.88
C ARG A 97 -7.51 3.87 5.29
N ASP A 98 -8.07 4.60 6.26
CA ASP A 98 -7.85 4.33 7.68
C ASP A 98 -8.42 2.96 8.10
N MET A 99 -9.60 2.62 7.58
CA MET A 99 -10.28 1.36 7.85
C MET A 99 -10.40 0.52 6.57
N LEU A 100 -9.87 -0.70 6.63
CA LEU A 100 -9.99 -1.72 5.58
C LEU A 100 -10.92 -2.86 6.02
N PRO A 101 -11.50 -3.62 5.08
CA PRO A 101 -12.34 -4.79 5.39
C PRO A 101 -11.57 -5.97 6.03
N ALA A 102 -10.32 -5.76 6.47
CA ALA A 102 -9.51 -6.75 7.18
C ALA A 102 -10.12 -7.14 8.53
N ASN A 103 -11.01 -6.32 9.10
CA ASN A 103 -11.81 -6.67 10.28
C ASN A 103 -12.68 -7.92 10.05
N LEU A 104 -13.24 -8.08 8.84
CA LEU A 104 -14.00 -9.28 8.49
C LEU A 104 -13.09 -10.52 8.42
N VAL A 105 -11.87 -10.37 7.87
CA VAL A 105 -10.88 -11.44 7.84
C VAL A 105 -10.48 -11.85 9.26
N GLN A 106 -10.28 -10.89 10.17
CA GLN A 106 -10.02 -11.19 11.58
C GLN A 106 -11.19 -11.91 12.24
N ALA A 107 -12.43 -11.49 11.99
CA ALA A 107 -13.63 -12.16 12.48
C ALA A 107 -13.74 -13.61 11.95
N GLN A 108 -13.47 -13.82 10.66
CA GLN A 108 -13.47 -15.15 10.05
C GLN A 108 -12.41 -16.06 10.71
N ARG A 109 -11.17 -15.56 10.86
CA ARG A 109 -10.07 -16.31 11.52
C ARG A 109 -10.40 -16.68 12.96
N ASP A 110 -11.02 -15.76 13.70
CA ASP A 110 -11.47 -16.05 15.06
C ASP A 110 -12.63 -17.07 15.07
N TYR A 111 -13.55 -16.97 14.12
CA TYR A 111 -14.70 -17.88 13.98
C TYR A 111 -14.28 -19.33 13.75
N PHE A 112 -13.47 -19.61 12.74
CA PHE A 112 -13.15 -21.00 12.36
C PHE A 112 -11.92 -21.57 13.08
N GLY A 113 -11.10 -20.71 13.71
CA GLY A 113 -9.77 -21.11 14.20
C GLY A 113 -9.37 -20.54 15.55
N ALA A 114 -10.27 -19.85 16.27
CA ALA A 114 -10.01 -19.23 17.57
C ALA A 114 -8.72 -18.38 17.60
N HIS A 115 -8.39 -17.76 16.47
CA HIS A 115 -7.15 -16.99 16.30
C HIS A 115 -7.11 -15.67 17.08
N THR A 116 -8.20 -15.31 17.77
CA THR A 116 -8.40 -14.03 18.43
C THR A 116 -8.37 -12.84 17.45
N TYR A 117 -8.84 -11.68 17.89
CA TYR A 117 -8.71 -10.42 17.16
C TYR A 117 -8.49 -9.25 18.13
N PHE A 118 -7.87 -8.17 17.64
CA PHE A 118 -7.52 -7.02 18.47
C PHE A 118 -8.61 -5.94 18.43
N ARG A 119 -8.88 -5.32 19.58
CA ARG A 119 -9.59 -4.04 19.74
C ARG A 119 -8.72 -3.14 20.62
N PRO A 120 -8.97 -1.81 20.73
CA PRO A 120 -8.12 -0.91 21.52
C PRO A 120 -7.85 -1.35 22.97
N ARG A 121 -8.68 -2.23 23.53
CA ARG A 121 -8.58 -2.77 24.89
C ARG A 121 -7.82 -4.11 25.00
N GLY A 122 -7.29 -4.65 23.91
CA GLY A 122 -6.51 -5.90 23.92
C GLY A 122 -6.97 -6.94 22.88
N SER A 123 -6.57 -8.19 23.11
CA SER A 123 -6.96 -9.34 22.29
C SER A 123 -8.24 -9.98 22.82
N PHE A 124 -9.12 -10.39 21.91
CA PHE A 124 -10.43 -10.97 22.22
C PHE A 124 -10.66 -12.24 21.42
N HIS A 125 -11.25 -13.25 22.05
CA HIS A 125 -11.88 -14.37 21.37
C HIS A 125 -13.40 -14.24 21.51
N THR A 126 -14.14 -14.56 20.45
CA THR A 126 -15.61 -14.56 20.47
C THR A 126 -16.15 -15.96 20.20
N GLU A 127 -17.08 -16.40 21.04
CA GLU A 127 -17.80 -17.66 20.85
C GLU A 127 -18.96 -17.46 19.87
N TRP A 128 -18.65 -17.34 18.57
CA TRP A 128 -19.57 -16.87 17.54
C TRP A 128 -20.85 -17.71 17.41
N TYR A 129 -20.77 -19.02 17.62
CA TYR A 129 -21.92 -19.93 17.57
C TYR A 129 -22.92 -19.68 18.71
N LYS A 130 -22.47 -19.20 19.88
CA LYS A 130 -23.35 -18.82 20.99
C LYS A 130 -24.16 -17.57 20.63
N ILE A 131 -23.55 -16.65 19.88
CA ILE A 131 -24.20 -15.43 19.41
C ILE A 131 -25.24 -15.74 18.33
N ALA A 132 -24.90 -16.60 17.37
CA ALA A 132 -25.83 -16.99 16.30
C ALA A 132 -27.10 -17.70 16.81
N ASN A 133 -27.00 -18.37 17.97
CA ASN A 133 -28.11 -19.11 18.58
C ASN A 133 -28.91 -18.30 19.60
N LEU A 134 -28.54 -17.05 19.89
CA LEU A 134 -29.39 -16.11 20.61
C LEU A 134 -30.50 -15.68 19.65
N LYS A 135 -31.70 -16.28 19.80
CA LYS A 135 -32.91 -15.81 19.15
C LYS A 135 -33.09 -14.31 19.47
N ILE A 136 -33.16 -13.49 18.44
CA ILE A 136 -33.70 -12.12 18.52
C ILE A 136 -35.19 -12.22 18.81
#